data_AF-A0A661PIY3-F1
#
_entry.id   AF-A0A661PIY3-F1
#
_cell.length_a   1.000
_cell.length_b   1.000
_cell.length_c   1.000
_cell.angle_alpha   90.00
_cell.angle_beta   90.00
_cell.angle_gamma   90.00
#
_symmetry.space_group_name_H-M   'P 1'
#
loop_
_entity.id
_entity.type
_entity.pdbx_description
1 polymer ?
#
loop_
_entity_poly.entity_id
_entity_poly.type
_entity_poly.pdbx_seq_one_letter_code
_entity_poly.pdbx_strand_id
1 'polypeptide(L)'
;MLTVVSCAMVAGIDKDYIDVSDGNGGVGGTGAMGGTGGTGGTGGTGGTGGTGGTGGMGGTGGTALKGNGVPCTGPDECESNLCVDEVCCDTDCSGLCEACVAATSGGTSGTCTPIPVLQDPDSECGSGQVCSGAGDCITCGAEPTPPGGEPCPAACDSCADGVCVILCDGNKECSPGPVDCPADYACDVQCTGNQGCESAVISCPATYPCNVTCDGNTTCSNATINCSTGTCNLLCTGVHNACLNTTLTCGVEACVATCNNATDLPTVNCGSACGCVSC
;
A
#
# COMPACT_ATOMS: atom_id res chain seq x y z
N MET A 1 54.83 26.26 1.58
CA MET A 1 54.42 24.94 1.04
C MET A 1 52.90 25.01 0.91
N LEU A 2 52.28 25.51 -0.16
CA LEU A 2 52.35 25.18 -1.59
C LEU A 2 52.30 23.67 -1.86
N THR A 3 51.09 23.14 -2.01
CA THR A 3 50.72 22.15 -3.04
C THR A 3 49.22 22.23 -3.27
N VAL A 4 48.86 22.95 -4.32
CA VAL A 4 47.63 22.80 -5.09
C VAL A 4 47.77 21.48 -5.85
N VAL A 5 46.81 20.57 -5.73
CA VAL A 5 46.66 19.44 -6.67
C VAL A 5 45.39 19.68 -7.47
N SER A 6 45.61 20.05 -8.72
CA SER A 6 44.64 20.13 -9.80
C SER A 6 44.60 18.79 -10.54
N CYS A 7 43.39 18.31 -10.87
CA CYS A 7 43.10 17.51 -12.08
C CYS A 7 41.57 17.53 -12.24
N ALA A 8 40.96 18.38 -13.07
CA ALA A 8 40.89 18.37 -14.53
C ALA A 8 40.07 17.21 -15.13
N MET A 9 38.88 17.59 -15.62
CA MET A 9 38.27 17.25 -16.92
C MET A 9 37.95 15.78 -17.25
N VAL A 10 36.64 15.47 -17.28
CA VAL A 10 36.09 14.62 -18.36
C VAL A 10 35.07 15.45 -19.12
N ALA A 11 35.42 15.74 -20.36
CA ALA A 11 34.56 16.30 -21.38
C ALA A 11 33.70 15.21 -22.02
N GLY A 12 32.49 15.59 -22.44
CA GLY A 12 31.81 15.02 -23.60
C GLY A 12 31.13 13.67 -23.39
N ILE A 13 29.82 13.69 -23.14
CA ILE A 13 28.95 12.71 -23.80
C ILE A 13 28.25 13.44 -24.94
N ASP A 14 28.58 12.91 -26.11
CA ASP A 14 28.20 13.28 -27.45
C ASP A 14 26.67 13.37 -27.60
N LYS A 15 26.20 14.56 -27.95
CA LYS A 15 24.89 14.73 -28.59
C LYS A 15 25.19 14.80 -30.08
N ASP A 16 25.11 13.65 -30.75
CA ASP A 16 24.58 13.58 -32.10
C ASP A 16 24.36 12.13 -32.56
N TYR A 17 23.18 11.94 -33.15
CA TYR A 17 22.97 11.12 -34.34
C TYR A 17 22.88 9.59 -34.20
N ILE A 18 21.65 9.10 -33.95
CA ILE A 18 21.13 7.94 -34.66
C ILE A 18 19.74 8.30 -35.20
N ASP A 19 19.71 8.54 -36.51
CA ASP A 19 18.53 8.45 -37.35
C ASP A 19 18.48 6.98 -37.82
N VAL A 20 17.53 6.21 -37.27
CA VAL A 20 17.10 4.95 -37.87
C VAL A 20 15.66 5.16 -38.27
N SER A 21 15.52 5.46 -39.56
CA SER A 21 14.29 5.43 -40.31
C SER A 21 13.79 3.98 -40.42
N ASP A 22 12.46 3.87 -40.35
CA ASP A 22 11.60 2.87 -40.97
C ASP A 22 11.63 1.41 -40.47
N GLY A 23 10.57 1.07 -39.73
CA GLY A 23 10.17 -0.30 -39.39
C GLY A 23 8.72 -0.38 -38.94
N ASN A 24 7.80 -0.28 -39.91
CA ASN A 24 6.36 -0.54 -39.77
C ASN A 24 6.06 -1.84 -38.99
N GLY A 25 5.00 -1.83 -38.17
CA GLY A 25 4.41 -3.09 -37.71
C GLY A 25 3.54 -3.09 -36.46
N GLY A 26 2.87 -1.99 -36.09
CA GLY A 26 1.75 -2.09 -35.16
C GLY A 26 0.58 -2.77 -35.86
N VAL A 27 0.40 -4.07 -35.62
CA VAL A 27 -0.78 -4.82 -36.05
C VAL A 27 -2.04 -4.09 -35.58
N GLY A 28 -2.83 -3.63 -36.56
CA GLY A 28 -4.09 -2.95 -36.30
C GLY A 28 -4.98 -3.83 -35.44
N GLY A 29 -5.47 -3.27 -34.34
CA GLY A 29 -6.61 -3.82 -33.64
C GLY A 29 -7.71 -4.07 -34.66
N THR A 30 -8.24 -5.29 -34.69
CA THR A 30 -9.41 -5.64 -35.49
C THR A 30 -10.54 -4.70 -35.08
N GLY A 31 -10.87 -3.75 -35.95
CA GLY A 31 -12.00 -2.86 -35.75
C GLY A 31 -13.25 -3.68 -35.50
N ALA A 32 -13.94 -3.40 -34.40
CA ALA A 32 -15.25 -3.95 -34.14
C ALA A 32 -16.17 -3.68 -35.34
N MET A 33 -16.99 -4.68 -35.67
CA MET A 33 -18.04 -4.57 -36.69
C MET A 33 -18.82 -3.28 -36.49
N GLY A 34 -18.68 -2.34 -37.43
CA GLY A 34 -19.56 -1.20 -37.52
C GLY A 34 -21.00 -1.69 -37.49
N GLY A 35 -21.81 -1.13 -36.58
CA GLY A 35 -23.22 -1.48 -36.46
C GLY A 35 -23.87 -1.50 -37.83
N THR A 36 -24.69 -2.52 -38.09
CA THR A 36 -25.36 -2.70 -39.37
C THR A 36 -26.08 -1.41 -39.73
N GLY A 37 -25.58 -0.71 -40.76
CA GLY A 37 -26.24 0.47 -41.30
C GLY A 37 -27.69 0.11 -41.59
N GLY A 38 -28.62 0.90 -41.07
CA GLY A 38 -30.05 0.67 -41.29
C GLY A 38 -30.30 0.50 -42.79
N THR A 39 -31.00 -0.58 -43.16
CA THR A 39 -31.36 -0.85 -44.55
C THR A 39 -32.08 0.37 -45.10
N GLY A 40 -31.48 1.05 -46.08
CA GLY A 40 -32.12 2.16 -46.78
C GLY A 40 -33.48 1.70 -47.31
N GLY A 41 -34.55 2.42 -46.94
CA GLY A 41 -35.90 2.11 -47.40
C GLY A 41 -35.92 2.03 -48.93
N THR A 42 -36.48 0.94 -49.47
CA THR A 42 -36.63 0.78 -50.92
C THR A 42 -37.48 1.91 -51.47
N GLY A 43 -36.91 2.74 -52.34
CA GLY A 43 -37.64 3.77 -53.07
C GLY A 43 -38.78 3.14 -53.87
N GLY A 44 -40.02 3.59 -53.62
CA GLY A 44 -41.19 3.11 -54.35
C GLY A 44 -41.07 3.38 -55.84
N THR A 45 -41.47 2.41 -56.67
CA THR A 45 -41.56 2.57 -58.12
C THR A 45 -42.58 3.66 -58.45
N GLY A 46 -42.13 4.70 -59.15
CA GLY A 46 -42.94 5.86 -59.53
C GLY A 46 -44.09 5.51 -60.46
N GLY A 47 -45.28 5.35 -59.90
CA GLY A 47 -46.53 5.72 -60.57
C GLY A 47 -46.71 7.23 -60.49
N THR A 48 -47.20 7.83 -61.56
CA THR A 48 -47.44 9.27 -61.74
C THR A 48 -47.97 9.98 -60.48
N GLY A 49 -47.16 10.89 -59.88
CA GLY A 49 -47.68 12.01 -59.08
C GLY A 49 -47.50 12.00 -57.55
N GLY A 50 -46.63 11.18 -56.96
CA GLY A 50 -46.29 11.27 -55.52
C GLY A 50 -44.95 11.96 -55.28
N THR A 51 -44.89 12.97 -54.41
CA THR A 51 -43.63 13.50 -53.88
C THR A 51 -42.90 12.36 -53.17
N GLY A 52 -41.70 11.98 -53.63
CA GLY A 52 -40.89 10.93 -53.03
C GLY A 52 -40.69 11.19 -51.54
N GLY A 53 -40.91 10.18 -50.71
CA GLY A 53 -40.72 10.28 -49.27
C GLY A 53 -39.27 10.67 -48.93
N THR A 54 -39.09 11.51 -47.92
CA THR A 54 -37.77 11.86 -47.40
C THR A 54 -37.07 10.57 -46.92
N GLY A 55 -35.91 10.27 -47.48
CA GLY A 55 -35.08 9.16 -47.01
C GLY A 55 -34.84 9.27 -45.50
N GLY A 56 -34.88 8.14 -44.80
CA GLY A 56 -34.64 8.11 -43.35
C GLY A 56 -33.25 8.68 -43.02
N MET A 57 -33.16 9.43 -41.93
CA MET A 57 -31.87 9.88 -41.41
C MET A 57 -31.02 8.65 -41.11
N GLY A 58 -29.83 8.56 -41.72
CA GLY A 58 -28.87 7.52 -41.40
C GLY A 58 -28.59 7.54 -39.91
N GLY A 59 -28.58 6.37 -39.26
CA GLY A 59 -28.26 6.26 -37.85
C GLY A 59 -26.92 6.94 -37.59
N THR A 60 -26.86 7.79 -36.57
CA THR A 60 -25.60 8.29 -36.03
C THR A 60 -24.78 7.07 -35.66
N GLY A 61 -23.69 6.81 -36.39
CA GLY A 61 -22.81 5.68 -36.08
C GLY A 61 -22.45 5.76 -34.60
N GLY A 62 -22.84 4.73 -33.84
CA GLY A 62 -22.50 4.66 -32.43
C GLY A 62 -20.98 4.72 -32.30
N THR A 63 -20.50 5.56 -31.38
CA THR A 63 -19.10 5.51 -30.97
C THR A 63 -18.77 4.09 -30.57
N ALA A 64 -17.65 3.55 -31.06
CA ALA A 64 -17.21 2.21 -30.67
C ALA A 64 -17.09 2.15 -29.14
N LEU A 65 -17.74 1.15 -28.53
CA LEU A 65 -17.64 0.91 -27.10
C LEU A 65 -16.19 0.56 -26.73
N LYS A 66 -15.81 0.92 -25.52
CA LYS A 66 -14.47 0.73 -24.96
C LYS A 66 -14.38 -0.60 -24.25
N GLY A 67 -13.28 -1.32 -24.46
CA GLY A 67 -12.98 -2.54 -23.73
C GLY A 67 -12.61 -2.26 -22.26
N ASN A 68 -12.50 -3.33 -21.48
CA ASN A 68 -12.19 -3.24 -20.06
C ASN A 68 -10.82 -2.57 -19.81
N GLY A 69 -10.74 -1.80 -18.73
CA GLY A 69 -9.54 -1.09 -18.28
C GLY A 69 -9.30 0.25 -18.97
N VAL A 70 -10.14 0.59 -19.94
CA VAL A 70 -10.09 1.90 -20.62
C VAL A 70 -10.85 2.93 -19.77
N PRO A 71 -10.32 4.15 -19.62
CA PRO A 71 -11.02 5.21 -18.90
C PRO A 71 -12.38 5.55 -19.50
N CYS A 72 -13.37 5.76 -18.66
CA CYS A 72 -14.74 6.10 -19.03
C CYS A 72 -15.29 7.20 -18.11
N THR A 73 -16.27 7.95 -18.60
CA THR A 73 -17.02 8.92 -17.80
C THR A 73 -18.47 8.52 -17.58
N GLY A 74 -18.94 7.47 -18.26
CA GLY A 74 -20.23 6.87 -18.04
C GLY A 74 -20.33 5.42 -18.56
N PRO A 75 -21.35 4.67 -18.10
CA PRO A 75 -21.54 3.26 -18.45
C PRO A 75 -21.69 3.02 -19.96
N ASP A 76 -22.37 3.93 -20.66
CA ASP A 76 -22.66 3.82 -22.10
C ASP A 76 -21.41 3.88 -23.00
N GLU A 77 -20.24 4.15 -22.42
CA GLU A 77 -18.96 4.14 -23.14
C GLU A 77 -18.32 2.74 -23.15
N CYS A 78 -18.75 1.82 -22.29
CA CYS A 78 -18.09 0.55 -22.04
C CYS A 78 -18.81 -0.61 -22.72
N GLU A 79 -18.07 -1.58 -23.25
CA GLU A 79 -18.64 -2.80 -23.84
C GLU A 79 -19.46 -3.60 -22.83
N SER A 80 -19.02 -3.59 -21.57
CA SER A 80 -19.72 -4.19 -20.44
C SER A 80 -20.93 -3.39 -19.96
N ASN A 81 -21.06 -2.14 -20.41
CA ASN A 81 -21.99 -1.15 -19.86
C ASN A 81 -21.75 -0.86 -18.36
N LEU A 82 -20.51 -1.00 -17.90
CA LEU A 82 -20.09 -0.83 -16.50
C LEU A 82 -18.87 0.09 -16.46
N CYS A 83 -19.08 1.32 -15.99
CA CYS A 83 -18.02 2.28 -15.73
C CYS A 83 -17.89 2.45 -14.22
N VAL A 84 -16.90 1.78 -13.64
CA VAL A 84 -16.63 1.78 -12.19
C VAL A 84 -15.18 2.23 -11.99
N ASP A 85 -14.93 3.05 -10.98
CA ASP A 85 -13.61 3.65 -10.72
C ASP A 85 -13.01 4.38 -11.93
N GLU A 86 -13.88 5.06 -12.69
CA GLU A 86 -13.52 5.79 -13.91
C GLU A 86 -12.90 4.91 -15.01
N VAL A 87 -13.05 3.58 -14.94
CA VAL A 87 -12.60 2.61 -15.95
C VAL A 87 -13.72 1.64 -16.35
N CYS A 88 -13.67 1.13 -17.57
CA CYS A 88 -14.62 0.12 -18.02
C CYS A 88 -14.33 -1.22 -17.35
N CYS A 89 -15.33 -1.83 -16.69
CA CYS A 89 -15.15 -3.00 -15.83
C CYS A 89 -15.81 -4.25 -16.39
N ASP A 90 -15.26 -5.42 -16.11
CA ASP A 90 -15.84 -6.71 -16.47
C ASP A 90 -17.11 -7.04 -15.68
N THR A 91 -17.20 -6.56 -14.43
CA THR A 91 -18.36 -6.66 -13.55
C THR A 91 -18.70 -5.31 -12.91
N ASP A 92 -19.74 -5.27 -12.08
CA ASP A 92 -20.25 -4.04 -11.48
C ASP A 92 -19.50 -3.61 -10.21
N CYS A 93 -18.53 -4.40 -9.74
CA CYS A 93 -17.84 -4.22 -8.46
C CYS A 93 -18.75 -3.79 -7.32
N SER A 94 -19.92 -4.43 -7.22
CA SER A 94 -20.88 -4.17 -6.15
C SER A 94 -20.58 -4.94 -4.86
N GLY A 95 -19.55 -5.79 -4.86
CA GLY A 95 -19.05 -6.46 -3.67
C GLY A 95 -18.37 -5.48 -2.71
N LEU A 96 -18.30 -5.87 -1.44
CA LEU A 96 -17.59 -5.10 -0.42
C LEU A 96 -16.09 -5.24 -0.66
N CYS A 97 -15.33 -4.15 -0.52
CA CYS A 97 -13.87 -4.19 -0.66
C CYS A 97 -13.45 -4.68 -2.04
N GLU A 98 -14.11 -4.22 -3.10
CA GLU A 98 -13.79 -4.55 -4.48
C GLU A 98 -13.57 -3.28 -5.28
N ALA A 99 -12.53 -3.28 -6.11
CA ALA A 99 -12.27 -2.17 -7.02
C ALA A 99 -11.83 -2.69 -8.39
N CYS A 100 -12.11 -1.87 -9.39
CA CYS A 100 -11.87 -2.13 -10.79
C CYS A 100 -10.63 -1.40 -11.32
N VAL A 101 -10.25 -0.27 -10.71
CA VAL A 101 -9.03 0.43 -11.08
C VAL A 101 -7.82 -0.16 -10.36
N ALA A 102 -6.74 -0.42 -11.09
CA ALA A 102 -5.51 -1.01 -10.55
C ALA A 102 -4.90 -0.22 -9.38
N ALA A 103 -5.10 1.10 -9.36
CA ALA A 103 -4.60 1.98 -8.30
C ALA A 103 -5.22 1.66 -6.92
N THR A 104 -6.44 1.13 -6.92
CA THR A 104 -7.24 0.86 -5.72
C THR A 104 -7.22 -0.63 -5.38
N SER A 105 -7.43 -1.50 -6.38
CA SER A 105 -7.48 -2.95 -6.16
C SER A 105 -6.12 -3.64 -6.14
N GLY A 106 -5.06 -2.98 -6.63
CA GLY A 106 -3.77 -3.64 -6.90
C GLY A 106 -3.82 -4.67 -8.04
N GLY A 107 -4.98 -4.88 -8.67
CA GLY A 107 -5.21 -5.75 -9.81
C GLY A 107 -4.92 -5.08 -11.16
N THR A 108 -5.49 -5.64 -12.23
CA THR A 108 -5.44 -5.02 -13.57
C THR A 108 -6.67 -4.15 -13.76
N SER A 109 -6.49 -2.91 -14.24
CA SER A 109 -7.62 -2.03 -14.52
C SER A 109 -8.64 -2.70 -15.43
N GLY A 110 -9.91 -2.65 -15.06
CA GLY A 110 -11.01 -3.27 -15.80
C GLY A 110 -11.36 -4.70 -15.38
N THR A 111 -10.63 -5.26 -14.43
CA THR A 111 -11.01 -6.51 -13.77
C THR A 111 -11.37 -6.20 -12.32
N CYS A 112 -12.59 -6.53 -11.94
CA CYS A 112 -13.02 -6.39 -10.58
C CYS A 112 -12.28 -7.37 -9.67
N THR A 113 -11.54 -6.84 -8.69
CA THR A 113 -10.77 -7.67 -7.76
C THR A 113 -10.86 -7.09 -6.35
N PRO A 114 -10.77 -7.94 -5.31
CA PRO A 114 -10.72 -7.46 -3.94
C PRO A 114 -9.60 -6.44 -3.72
N ILE A 115 -9.92 -5.37 -3.00
CA ILE A 115 -8.98 -4.38 -2.49
C ILE A 115 -7.97 -5.09 -1.57
N PRO A 116 -6.66 -4.77 -1.66
CA PRO A 116 -5.64 -5.45 -0.89
C PRO A 116 -5.90 -5.40 0.63
N VAL A 117 -5.39 -6.42 1.33
CA VAL A 117 -5.54 -6.52 2.77
C VAL A 117 -4.99 -5.27 3.49
N LEU A 118 -5.68 -4.84 4.53
CA LEU A 118 -5.35 -3.68 5.37
C LEU A 118 -5.48 -2.31 4.67
N GLN A 119 -6.18 -2.24 3.54
CA GLN A 119 -6.48 -1.00 2.83
C GLN A 119 -7.99 -0.75 2.81
N ASP A 120 -8.40 0.50 2.76
CA ASP A 120 -9.80 0.90 2.53
C ASP A 120 -9.86 2.26 1.80
N PRO A 121 -9.31 2.35 0.58
CA PRO A 121 -9.28 3.59 -0.21
C PRO A 121 -10.67 4.13 -0.53
N ASP A 122 -11.66 3.26 -0.69
CA ASP A 122 -13.04 3.63 -1.05
C ASP A 122 -13.94 3.85 0.16
N SER A 123 -13.41 3.71 1.38
CA SER A 123 -14.11 3.93 2.64
C SER A 123 -15.39 3.08 2.76
N GLU A 124 -15.30 1.82 2.32
CA GLU A 124 -16.40 0.87 2.34
C GLU A 124 -16.55 0.21 3.72
N CYS A 125 -15.46 0.19 4.51
CA CYS A 125 -15.45 -0.41 5.83
C CYS A 125 -15.89 0.57 6.93
N GLY A 126 -16.39 0.01 8.03
CA GLY A 126 -16.75 0.78 9.20
C GLY A 126 -15.54 1.42 9.89
N SER A 127 -15.80 2.30 10.86
CA SER A 127 -14.73 2.93 11.65
C SER A 127 -13.83 1.91 12.35
N GLY A 128 -12.53 1.96 12.09
CA GLY A 128 -11.55 1.01 12.64
C GLY A 128 -11.47 -0.33 11.91
N GLN A 129 -12.09 -0.43 10.73
CA GLN A 129 -12.03 -1.60 9.87
C GLN A 129 -11.30 -1.27 8.56
N VAL A 130 -10.81 -2.32 7.90
CA VAL A 130 -10.08 -2.29 6.63
C VAL A 130 -10.39 -3.56 5.83
N CYS A 131 -10.08 -3.58 4.54
CA CYS A 131 -10.35 -4.74 3.69
C CYS A 131 -9.47 -5.95 4.04
N SER A 132 -10.03 -7.14 3.85
CA SER A 132 -9.40 -8.43 4.13
C SER A 132 -8.52 -8.96 2.99
N GLY A 133 -8.58 -8.34 1.81
CA GLY A 133 -8.04 -8.93 0.58
C GLY A 133 -8.92 -10.02 -0.05
N ALA A 134 -10.09 -10.31 0.55
CA ALA A 134 -11.02 -11.33 0.11
C ALA A 134 -12.46 -10.82 -0.09
N GLY A 135 -12.64 -9.49 -0.13
CA GLY A 135 -13.96 -8.86 -0.28
C GLY A 135 -14.76 -8.74 1.02
N ASP A 136 -14.07 -8.66 2.16
CA ASP A 136 -14.67 -8.50 3.49
C ASP A 136 -13.96 -7.40 4.29
N CYS A 137 -14.63 -6.83 5.29
CA CYS A 137 -14.02 -5.93 6.26
C CYS A 137 -13.52 -6.68 7.50
N ILE A 138 -12.28 -6.42 7.90
CA ILE A 138 -11.65 -6.90 9.13
C ILE A 138 -11.31 -5.71 10.03
N THR A 139 -11.12 -5.94 11.32
CA THR A 139 -10.66 -4.90 12.26
C THR A 139 -9.17 -4.65 12.05
N CYS A 140 -8.78 -3.38 11.89
CA CYS A 140 -7.36 -3.00 11.87
C CYS A 140 -6.74 -3.23 13.25
N GLY A 141 -5.53 -3.79 13.30
CA GLY A 141 -4.85 -4.10 14.55
C GLY A 141 -5.41 -5.32 15.26
N ALA A 142 -5.95 -6.29 14.50
CA ALA A 142 -6.30 -7.58 15.06
C ALA A 142 -5.02 -8.29 15.53
N GLU A 143 -4.99 -8.75 16.78
CA GLU A 143 -3.85 -9.43 17.36
C GLU A 143 -4.05 -10.95 17.31
N PRO A 144 -3.45 -11.67 16.34
CA PRO A 144 -3.54 -13.13 16.32
C PRO A 144 -2.84 -13.72 17.53
N THR A 145 -3.40 -14.80 18.09
CA THR A 145 -2.74 -15.54 19.18
C THR A 145 -1.45 -16.17 18.66
N PRO A 146 -0.29 -15.88 19.25
CA PRO A 146 0.96 -16.50 18.84
C PRO A 146 0.94 -18.01 19.15
N PRO A 147 1.38 -18.87 18.21
CA PRO A 147 1.51 -20.29 18.47
C PRO A 147 2.60 -20.58 19.51
N GLY A 148 3.56 -19.67 19.66
CA GLY A 148 4.73 -19.87 20.51
C GLY A 148 5.52 -21.10 20.09
N GLY A 149 6.24 -21.67 21.05
CA GLY A 149 7.08 -22.84 20.81
C GLY A 149 7.90 -23.20 22.04
N GLU A 150 8.39 -24.44 22.04
CA GLU A 150 9.34 -24.93 23.04
C GLU A 150 10.52 -25.60 22.34
N PRO A 151 11.77 -25.33 22.75
CA PRO A 151 12.17 -24.47 23.88
C PRO A 151 12.05 -22.97 23.58
N CYS A 152 11.89 -22.16 24.63
CA CYS A 152 11.95 -20.69 24.53
C CYS A 152 13.22 -20.23 23.78
N PRO A 153 13.12 -19.34 22.77
CA PRO A 153 14.26 -18.89 21.98
C PRO A 153 15.31 -18.20 22.85
N ALA A 154 16.59 -18.40 22.52
CA ALA A 154 17.71 -17.84 23.29
C ALA A 154 17.76 -16.29 23.28
N ALA A 155 17.01 -15.64 22.39
CA ALA A 155 16.88 -14.19 22.36
C ALA A 155 15.93 -13.64 23.45
N CYS A 156 15.09 -14.50 24.03
CA CYS A 156 14.12 -14.14 25.06
C CYS A 156 14.66 -14.49 26.45
N ASP A 157 14.46 -13.61 27.42
CA ASP A 157 14.73 -13.90 28.83
C ASP A 157 13.65 -14.79 29.44
N SER A 158 12.43 -14.67 28.94
CA SER A 158 11.32 -15.54 29.31
C SER A 158 10.30 -15.66 28.17
N CYS A 159 9.60 -16.79 28.16
CA CYS A 159 8.47 -17.02 27.28
C CYS A 159 7.25 -17.43 28.11
N ALA A 160 6.11 -16.76 27.90
CA ALA A 160 4.83 -17.15 28.48
C ALA A 160 3.72 -16.90 27.47
N ASP A 161 2.82 -17.87 27.27
CA ASP A 161 1.66 -17.76 26.38
C ASP A 161 1.99 -17.27 24.96
N GLY A 162 3.15 -17.68 24.42
CA GLY A 162 3.61 -17.27 23.09
C GLY A 162 4.16 -15.84 23.03
N VAL A 163 4.42 -15.20 24.17
CA VAL A 163 5.10 -13.90 24.26
C VAL A 163 6.57 -14.12 24.63
N CYS A 164 7.47 -13.62 23.81
CA CYS A 164 8.90 -13.49 24.08
C CYS A 164 9.16 -12.17 24.79
N VAL A 165 9.63 -12.21 26.03
CA VAL A 165 10.04 -11.03 26.77
C VAL A 165 11.55 -10.88 26.67
N ILE A 166 11.99 -9.70 26.21
CA ILE A 166 13.40 -9.29 26.16
C ILE A 166 13.56 -8.14 27.14
N LEU A 167 14.29 -8.37 28.22
CA LEU A 167 14.52 -7.42 29.30
C LEU A 167 15.89 -6.78 29.13
N CYS A 168 15.90 -5.47 28.89
CA CYS A 168 17.11 -4.66 28.83
C CYS A 168 17.14 -3.74 30.06
N ASP A 169 17.28 -4.33 31.26
CA ASP A 169 17.25 -3.64 32.55
C ASP A 169 18.63 -3.19 33.04
N GLY A 170 19.69 -3.75 32.45
CA GLY A 170 21.07 -3.38 32.67
C GLY A 170 21.47 -2.08 31.96
N ASN A 171 22.58 -1.49 32.43
CA ASN A 171 23.17 -0.32 31.78
C ASN A 171 23.73 -0.70 30.40
N LYS A 172 23.09 -0.21 29.33
CA LYS A 172 23.42 -0.56 27.92
C LYS A 172 23.34 -2.06 27.61
N GLU A 173 22.46 -2.81 28.27
CA GLU A 173 22.38 -4.26 28.10
C GLU A 173 22.13 -4.71 26.65
N CYS A 174 21.24 -4.01 25.94
CA CYS A 174 20.91 -4.26 24.55
C CYS A 174 21.56 -3.23 23.59
N SER A 175 22.54 -2.46 24.08
CA SER A 175 23.15 -1.33 23.39
C SER A 175 24.68 -1.44 23.23
N PRO A 176 25.23 -1.10 22.05
CA PRO A 176 24.57 -1.03 20.75
C PRO A 176 24.46 -2.45 20.18
N GLY A 177 23.25 -2.96 20.01
CA GLY A 177 23.03 -4.30 19.47
C GLY A 177 21.72 -4.42 18.67
N PRO A 178 21.64 -5.40 17.76
CA PRO A 178 20.36 -5.81 17.20
C PRO A 178 19.54 -6.51 18.30
N VAL A 179 18.25 -6.15 18.39
CA VAL A 179 17.25 -6.83 19.21
C VAL A 179 16.27 -7.46 18.23
N ASP A 180 16.52 -8.72 17.90
CA ASP A 180 15.72 -9.45 16.92
C ASP A 180 14.67 -10.30 17.65
N CYS A 181 13.42 -9.91 17.50
CA CYS A 181 12.29 -10.69 18.01
C CYS A 181 12.11 -11.97 17.19
N PRO A 182 11.95 -13.15 17.84
CA PRO A 182 11.77 -14.40 17.12
C PRO A 182 10.43 -14.44 16.38
N ALA A 183 10.41 -15.14 15.24
CA ALA A 183 9.15 -15.49 14.56
C ALA A 183 8.30 -16.38 15.46
N ASP A 184 6.98 -16.42 15.23
CA ASP A 184 6.02 -17.26 15.97
C ASP A 184 5.71 -16.83 17.43
N TYR A 185 6.32 -15.73 17.89
CA TYR A 185 6.04 -15.12 19.19
C TYR A 185 5.58 -13.68 19.05
N ALA A 186 4.68 -13.25 19.94
CA ALA A 186 4.55 -11.83 20.24
C ALA A 186 5.84 -11.38 20.96
N CYS A 187 6.29 -10.16 20.73
CA CYS A 187 7.52 -9.66 21.31
C CYS A 187 7.22 -8.53 22.29
N ASP A 188 7.79 -8.60 23.47
CA ASP A 188 7.75 -7.52 24.47
C ASP A 188 9.19 -7.15 24.84
N VAL A 189 9.65 -6.01 24.30
CA VAL A 189 10.98 -5.47 24.54
C VAL A 189 10.88 -4.41 25.63
N GLN A 190 11.42 -4.73 26.80
CA GLN A 190 11.39 -3.87 27.98
C GLN A 190 12.73 -3.20 28.20
N CYS A 191 12.88 -2.01 27.64
CA CYS A 191 14.04 -1.16 27.84
C CYS A 191 13.82 -0.31 29.11
N THR A 192 14.24 -0.82 30.26
CA THR A 192 14.12 -0.14 31.57
C THR A 192 15.45 0.32 32.14
N GLY A 193 16.55 -0.27 31.67
CA GLY A 193 17.90 0.08 32.07
C GLY A 193 18.33 1.46 31.57
N ASN A 194 19.31 2.05 32.24
CA ASN A 194 19.92 3.30 31.79
C ASN A 194 20.56 3.07 30.40
N GLN A 195 20.10 3.80 29.37
CA GLN A 195 20.53 3.60 27.98
C GLN A 195 20.36 2.13 27.51
N GLY A 196 19.40 1.38 28.09
CA GLY A 196 19.27 -0.07 27.87
C GLY A 196 19.20 -0.46 26.40
N CYS A 197 18.51 0.33 25.58
CA CYS A 197 18.33 0.14 24.14
C CYS A 197 18.85 1.35 23.34
N GLU A 198 19.80 2.11 23.88
CA GLU A 198 20.36 3.27 23.18
C GLU A 198 21.00 2.84 21.85
N SER A 199 20.63 3.49 20.74
CA SER A 199 21.10 3.13 19.40
C SER A 199 20.88 1.67 19.00
N ALA A 200 19.95 0.97 19.66
CA ALA A 200 19.59 -0.39 19.30
C ALA A 200 18.76 -0.41 18.00
N VAL A 201 18.86 -1.50 17.26
CA VAL A 201 17.97 -1.79 16.13
C VAL A 201 17.04 -2.91 16.54
N ILE A 202 15.78 -2.59 16.78
CA ILE A 202 14.74 -3.54 17.22
C ILE A 202 13.99 -4.01 15.98
N SER A 203 14.10 -5.30 15.66
CA SER A 203 13.42 -5.95 14.53
C SER A 203 12.22 -6.74 15.06
N CYS A 204 11.03 -6.20 14.87
CA CYS A 204 9.79 -6.85 15.29
C CYS A 204 9.41 -8.02 14.35
N PRO A 205 8.66 -9.03 14.84
CA PRO A 205 8.30 -10.18 14.05
C PRO A 205 7.24 -9.81 12.99
N ALA A 206 7.14 -10.63 11.95
CA ALA A 206 6.24 -10.36 10.83
C ALA A 206 4.77 -10.34 11.25
N THR A 207 4.29 -11.31 12.01
CA THR A 207 2.84 -11.56 12.12
C THR A 207 2.24 -11.19 13.47
N TYR A 208 3.06 -11.06 14.51
CA TYR A 208 2.59 -10.99 15.89
C TYR A 208 2.85 -9.63 16.53
N PRO A 209 2.10 -9.27 17.58
CA PRO A 209 2.27 -8.01 18.28
C PRO A 209 3.71 -7.78 18.75
N CYS A 210 4.18 -6.56 18.58
CA CYS A 210 5.48 -6.09 19.06
C CYS A 210 5.27 -4.88 19.97
N ASN A 211 5.55 -5.06 21.25
CA ASN A 211 5.50 -4.01 22.25
C ASN A 211 6.93 -3.60 22.60
N VAL A 212 7.24 -2.31 22.48
CA VAL A 212 8.53 -1.74 22.88
C VAL A 212 8.27 -0.71 23.95
N THR A 213 8.73 -0.99 25.17
CA THR A 213 8.60 -0.10 26.31
C THR A 213 9.93 0.57 26.60
N CYS A 214 9.93 1.90 26.55
CA CYS A 214 11.07 2.76 26.85
C CYS A 214 10.81 3.50 28.16
N ASP A 215 11.12 2.84 29.27
CA ASP A 215 10.83 3.32 30.63
C ASP A 215 12.13 3.58 31.40
N GLY A 216 12.80 4.69 31.10
CA GLY A 216 13.99 5.12 31.82
C GLY A 216 14.60 6.39 31.25
N ASN A 217 15.81 6.73 31.69
CA ASN A 217 16.52 7.92 31.22
C ASN A 217 17.25 7.61 29.91
N THR A 218 16.90 8.31 28.82
CA THR A 218 17.51 8.16 27.48
C THR A 218 17.51 6.71 26.96
N THR A 219 16.57 5.90 27.42
CA THR A 219 16.67 4.44 27.33
C THR A 219 16.62 3.90 25.90
N CYS A 220 15.82 4.50 25.02
CA CYS A 220 15.71 4.17 23.59
C CYS A 220 16.26 5.30 22.70
N SER A 221 17.12 6.16 23.24
CA SER A 221 17.69 7.28 22.51
C SER A 221 18.40 6.80 21.25
N ASN A 222 18.07 7.39 20.09
CA ASN A 222 18.55 7.01 18.75
C ASN A 222 18.24 5.55 18.35
N ALA A 223 17.33 4.86 19.03
CA ALA A 223 16.92 3.51 18.62
C ALA A 223 16.14 3.53 17.31
N THR A 224 16.27 2.46 16.52
CA THR A 224 15.48 2.23 15.31
C THR A 224 14.59 1.02 15.53
N ILE A 225 13.28 1.19 15.45
CA ILE A 225 12.28 0.12 15.61
C ILE A 225 11.67 -0.15 14.25
N ASN A 226 11.85 -1.37 13.74
CA ASN A 226 11.35 -1.81 12.46
C ASN A 226 10.19 -2.78 12.67
N CYS A 227 8.98 -2.27 12.50
CA CYS A 227 7.75 -3.06 12.53
C CYS A 227 7.53 -3.74 11.17
N SER A 228 6.75 -4.83 11.19
CA SER A 228 6.41 -5.58 9.98
C SER A 228 4.89 -5.71 9.86
N THR A 229 4.34 -6.89 9.53
CA THR A 229 2.90 -7.09 9.32
C THR A 229 2.08 -7.36 10.59
N GLY A 230 2.64 -7.11 11.78
CA GLY A 230 1.98 -7.28 13.08
C GLY A 230 1.76 -5.93 13.77
N THR A 231 0.89 -5.89 14.78
CA THR A 231 0.67 -4.66 15.56
C THR A 231 1.95 -4.21 16.22
N CYS A 232 2.18 -2.90 16.25
CA CYS A 232 3.42 -2.33 16.77
C CYS A 232 3.14 -1.18 17.72
N ASN A 233 3.53 -1.35 18.98
CA ASN A 233 3.29 -0.37 20.03
C ASN A 233 4.61 0.11 20.61
N LEU A 234 4.87 1.42 20.50
CA LEU A 234 5.97 2.09 21.18
C LEU A 234 5.42 2.88 22.37
N LEU A 235 5.85 2.53 23.58
CA LEU A 235 5.49 3.22 24.79
C LEU A 235 6.68 3.99 25.36
N CYS A 236 6.60 5.31 25.34
CA CYS A 236 7.59 6.23 25.89
C CYS A 236 7.06 6.81 27.21
N THR A 237 7.42 6.19 28.33
CA THR A 237 6.99 6.60 29.69
C THR A 237 8.10 7.24 30.52
N GLY A 238 9.35 7.13 30.10
CA GLY A 238 10.50 7.65 30.85
C GLY A 238 10.52 9.18 30.95
N VAL A 239 10.94 9.68 32.12
CA VAL A 239 10.97 11.11 32.50
C VAL A 239 12.06 11.97 31.84
N HIS A 240 12.94 11.40 31.00
CA HIS A 240 14.07 12.12 30.39
C HIS A 240 14.34 11.60 28.98
N ASN A 241 13.64 12.15 27.98
CA ASN A 241 14.03 11.94 26.58
C ASN A 241 14.16 10.46 26.21
N ALA A 242 13.29 9.61 26.78
CA ALA A 242 13.38 8.16 26.68
C ALA A 242 13.40 7.68 25.23
N CYS A 243 12.70 8.40 24.35
CA CYS A 243 12.59 8.14 22.92
C CYS A 243 13.21 9.25 22.04
N LEU A 244 14.20 9.99 22.56
CA LEU A 244 14.86 11.05 21.81
C LEU A 244 15.52 10.48 20.54
N ASN A 245 15.18 11.07 19.39
CA ASN A 245 15.63 10.63 18.06
C ASN A 245 15.33 9.15 17.76
N THR A 246 14.38 8.53 18.46
CA THR A 246 13.93 7.17 18.13
C THR A 246 13.17 7.23 16.81
N THR A 247 13.43 6.27 15.93
CA THR A 247 12.68 6.11 14.68
C THR A 247 11.81 4.86 14.77
N LEU A 248 10.49 5.02 14.64
CA LEU A 248 9.52 3.93 14.54
C LEU A 248 9.09 3.80 13.09
N THR A 249 9.46 2.71 12.42
CA THR A 249 9.04 2.41 11.05
C THR A 249 7.92 1.39 11.10
N CYS A 250 6.70 1.86 10.86
CA CYS A 250 5.50 1.03 10.85
C CYS A 250 5.43 0.16 9.59
N GLY A 251 4.82 -1.03 9.71
CA GLY A 251 4.48 -1.86 8.56
C GLY A 251 3.06 -1.61 8.07
N VAL A 252 2.27 -2.68 7.92
CA VAL A 252 0.91 -2.60 7.35
C VAL A 252 -0.21 -2.66 8.40
N GLU A 253 0.08 -3.16 9.59
CA GLU A 253 -0.88 -3.24 10.70
C GLU A 253 -0.92 -1.97 11.55
N ALA A 254 -1.79 -1.96 12.56
CA ALA A 254 -1.89 -0.86 13.52
C ALA A 254 -0.53 -0.56 14.18
N CYS A 255 -0.15 0.71 14.16
CA CYS A 255 1.11 1.22 14.68
C CYS A 255 0.84 2.42 15.60
N VAL A 256 1.21 2.31 16.87
CA VAL A 256 0.89 3.32 17.89
C VAL A 256 2.15 3.71 18.64
N ALA A 257 2.46 5.00 18.65
CA ALA A 257 3.42 5.60 19.56
C ALA A 257 2.66 6.36 20.66
N THR A 258 2.90 6.00 21.92
CA THR A 258 2.32 6.68 23.09
C THR A 258 3.44 7.37 23.88
N CYS A 259 3.36 8.70 24.02
CA CYS A 259 4.38 9.48 24.71
C CYS A 259 3.76 10.25 25.88
N ASN A 260 4.06 9.81 27.11
CA ASN A 260 3.55 10.45 28.32
C ASN A 260 4.52 11.55 28.78
N ASN A 261 4.28 12.80 28.36
CA ASN A 261 5.08 13.99 28.73
C ASN A 261 6.53 14.00 28.18
N ALA A 262 6.80 13.30 27.09
CA ALA A 262 8.08 13.40 26.40
C ALA A 262 8.20 14.79 25.74
N THR A 263 9.29 15.50 26.00
CA THR A 263 9.62 16.75 25.30
C THR A 263 10.21 16.50 23.91
N ASP A 264 10.86 15.35 23.74
CA ASP A 264 11.42 14.91 22.48
C ASP A 264 10.64 13.68 21.99
N LEU A 265 9.95 13.85 20.87
CA LEU A 265 9.06 12.85 20.29
C LEU A 265 9.82 11.93 19.32
N PRO A 266 9.45 10.65 19.23
CA PRO A 266 9.99 9.76 18.20
C PRO A 266 9.53 10.23 16.81
N THR A 267 10.33 9.92 15.80
CA THR A 267 9.90 10.02 14.39
C THR A 267 9.11 8.76 14.05
N VAL A 268 7.81 8.92 13.75
CA VAL A 268 6.93 7.80 13.35
C VAL A 268 6.74 7.82 11.84
N ASN A 269 7.27 6.81 11.16
CA ASN A 269 7.08 6.60 9.72
C ASN A 269 5.91 5.62 9.52
N CYS A 270 4.72 6.14 9.28
CA CYS A 270 3.49 5.36 9.19
C CYS A 270 3.42 4.37 8.02
N GLY A 271 4.17 4.61 6.94
CA GLY A 271 4.18 3.70 5.78
C GLY A 271 2.77 3.41 5.25
N SER A 272 2.43 2.12 5.20
CA SER A 272 1.13 1.61 4.74
C SER A 272 0.28 1.04 5.88
N ALA A 273 0.51 1.51 7.11
CA ALA A 273 -0.23 1.04 8.29
C ALA A 273 -1.73 1.33 8.18
N CYS A 274 -2.57 0.34 8.46
CA CYS A 274 -4.03 0.52 8.50
C CYS A 274 -4.50 1.50 9.59
N GLY A 275 -3.67 1.70 10.61
CA GLY A 275 -3.86 2.69 11.65
C GLY A 275 -2.50 3.18 12.13
N CYS A 276 -2.29 4.49 12.12
CA CYS A 276 -1.05 5.07 12.61
C CYS A 276 -1.36 6.20 13.59
N VAL A 277 -0.87 6.07 14.82
CA VAL A 277 -0.97 7.10 15.84
C VAL A 277 0.44 7.52 16.22
N SER A 278 0.79 8.76 15.93
CA SER A 278 2.00 9.37 16.47
C SER A 278 1.71 10.04 17.81
N CYS A 279 2.77 10.22 18.58
CA CYS A 279 2.83 11.28 19.58
C CYS A 279 2.87 12.66 18.86
#